data_AF-A0A645ILC8-F1
#
_entry.id   AF-A0A645ILC8-F1
#
_cell.length_a   1.000
_cell.length_b   1.000
_cell.length_c   1.000
_cell.angle_alpha   90.00
_cell.angle_beta   90.00
_cell.angle_gamma   90.00
#
_symmetry.space_group_name_H-M   'P 1'
#
loop_
_entity.id
_entity.type
_entity.pdbx_description
1 polymer ?
#
loop_
_entity_poly.entity_id
_entity_poly.type
_entity_poly.pdbx_seq_one_letter_code
_entity_poly.pdbx_strand_id
1 'polypeptide(L)' 'MKKKDLMEQAGISSFSIRKLNRGENVTTDVLGKICKALGCTLDDICEFEDTDK' A
#
# COMPACT_ATOMS: atom_id res chain seq x y z
N MET A 1 4.44 -12.75 -4.12
CA MET A 1 4.42 -11.63 -5.10
C MET A 1 5.69 -10.81 -4.95
N LYS A 2 6.38 -10.43 -6.03
CA LYS A 2 7.49 -9.47 -5.98
C LYS A 2 6.96 -8.04 -6.05
N LYS A 3 7.73 -7.06 -5.57
CA LYS A 3 7.35 -5.62 -5.62
C LYS A 3 7.00 -5.15 -7.04
N LYS A 4 7.68 -5.68 -8.05
CA LYS A 4 7.41 -5.38 -9.47
C LYS A 4 6.01 -5.83 -9.89
N ASP A 5 5.65 -7.06 -9.52
CA ASP A 5 4.33 -7.62 -9.84
C ASP A 5 3.21 -6.78 -9.19
N LEU A 6 3.40 -6.35 -7.94
CA LEU A 6 2.43 -5.46 -7.27
C LEU A 6 2.26 -4.13 -7.99
N MET A 7 3.36 -3.51 -8.46
CA MET A 7 3.28 -2.26 -9.21
C MET A 7 2.45 -2.40 -10.49
N GLU A 8 2.71 -3.48 -11.24
CA GLU A 8 2.03 -3.76 -12.49
C GLU A 8 0.54 -4.07 -12.25
N GLN A 9 0.22 -4.89 -11.24
CA GLN A 9 -1.17 -5.26 -10.93
C GLN A 9 -1.98 -4.11 -10.33
N ALA A 10 -1.39 -3.32 -9.43
CA ALA A 10 -2.06 -2.18 -8.80
C ALA A 10 -2.03 -0.90 -9.66
N GLY A 11 -1.23 -0.87 -10.73
CA GLY A 11 -1.06 0.34 -11.55
C GLY A 11 -0.46 1.51 -10.74
N ILE A 12 0.49 1.21 -9.85
CA ILE A 12 1.16 2.20 -9.00
C ILE A 12 2.63 2.39 -9.40
N SER A 13 3.12 3.61 -9.21
CA SER A 13 4.49 3.97 -9.59
C SER A 13 5.54 3.32 -8.68
N SER A 14 6.77 3.23 -9.19
CA SER A 14 7.95 2.86 -8.40
C SER A 14 8.21 3.83 -7.25
N PHE A 15 7.80 5.10 -7.39
CA PHE A 15 7.86 6.09 -6.32
C PHE A 15 6.91 5.73 -5.16
N SER A 16 5.66 5.35 -5.46
CA SER A 16 4.67 4.92 -4.47
C SER A 16 5.15 3.70 -3.67
N ILE A 17 5.74 2.70 -4.33
CA ILE A 17 6.35 1.54 -3.65
C ILE A 17 7.55 1.93 -2.79
N ARG A 18 8.39 2.87 -3.25
CA ARG A 18 9.53 3.34 -2.44
C ARG A 18 9.07 4.03 -1.15
N LYS A 19 8.00 4.82 -1.21
CA LYS A 19 7.40 5.46 -0.04
C LYS A 19 6.90 4.43 0.97
N LEU A 20 6.11 3.45 0.53
CA LEU A 20 5.65 2.34 1.36
C LEU A 20 6.81 1.61 2.04
N ASN A 21 7.88 1.32 1.29
CA ASN A 21 9.05 0.63 1.82
C ASN A 21 9.88 1.46 2.81
N ARG A 22 9.68 2.78 2.88
CA ARG A 22 10.36 3.70 3.79
C ARG A 22 9.47 4.16 4.93
N GLY A 23 8.23 3.67 5.03
CA GLY A 23 7.25 4.17 5.99
C GLY A 23 6.83 5.62 5.72
N GLU A 24 7.00 6.11 4.50
CA GLU A 24 6.57 7.46 4.13
C GLU A 24 5.08 7.49 3.78
N ASN A 25 4.47 8.67 3.94
CA ASN A 25 3.05 8.87 3.62
C ASN A 25 2.71 8.59 2.16
N VAL A 26 1.63 7.84 1.98
CA VAL A 26 0.96 7.58 0.70
C VAL A 26 -0.49 8.07 0.75
N THR A 27 -1.11 8.22 -0.43
CA THR A 27 -2.52 8.61 -0.53
C THR A 27 -3.44 7.39 -0.39
N THR A 28 -4.68 7.63 0.00
CA THR A 28 -5.72 6.60 0.06
C THR A 28 -6.03 5.98 -1.31
N ASP A 29 -5.85 6.72 -2.42
CA ASP A 29 -5.96 6.17 -3.78
C ASP A 29 -4.92 5.05 -4.05
N VAL A 30 -3.69 5.25 -3.60
CA VAL A 30 -2.64 4.21 -3.71
C VAL A 30 -3.01 2.98 -2.89
N LEU A 31 -3.52 3.17 -1.67
CA LEU A 31 -3.98 2.06 -0.83
C LEU A 31 -5.15 1.32 -1.47
N GLY A 32 -6.16 2.03 -2.00
CA GLY A 32 -7.31 1.42 -2.69
C GLY A 32 -6.91 0.61 -3.93
N LYS A 33 -5.93 1.08 -4.71
CA LYS A 33 -5.35 0.32 -5.83
C LYS A 33 -4.67 -0.97 -5.39
N ILE A 34 -3.94 -0.93 -4.27
CA ILE A 34 -3.30 -2.11 -3.68
C ILE A 34 -4.36 -3.11 -3.20
N CYS A 35 -5.38 -2.64 -2.47
CA CYS A 35 -6.51 -3.45 -2.04
C CYS A 35 -7.16 -4.18 -3.23
N LYS A 36 -7.45 -3.46 -4.31
CA LYS A 36 -8.01 -4.03 -5.54
C LYS A 36 -7.10 -5.08 -6.19
N ALA A 37 -5.78 -4.84 -6.23
CA ALA A 37 -4.82 -5.77 -6.81
C ALA A 37 -4.67 -7.05 -5.97
N LEU A 38 -4.76 -6.93 -4.64
CA LEU A 38 -4.65 -8.05 -3.71
C LEU A 38 -5.99 -8.76 -3.45
N GLY A 39 -7.11 -8.18 -3.91
CA GLY A 39 -8.44 -8.70 -3.62
C GLY A 39 -8.80 -8.61 -2.13
N CYS A 40 -8.30 -7.58 -1.44
CA CYS A 40 -8.52 -7.36 -0.01
C CYS A 40 -9.15 -5.98 0.24
N THR A 41 -9.46 -5.72 1.50
CA THR A 41 -9.95 -4.44 2.01
C THR A 41 -8.82 -3.65 2.66
N LEU A 42 -9.10 -2.44 3.16
CA LEU A 42 -8.07 -1.60 3.79
C LEU A 42 -7.73 -2.10 5.19
N ASP A 43 -8.72 -2.63 5.91
CA ASP A 43 -8.60 -3.26 7.22
C ASP A 43 -7.71 -4.51 7.20
N ASP A 44 -7.58 -5.18 6.06
CA ASP A 44 -6.66 -6.32 5.91
C ASP A 44 -5.17 -5.91 5.88
N ILE A 45 -4.85 -4.64 5.57
CA ILE A 45 -3.46 -4.20 5.29
C ILE A 45 -3.01 -2.97 6.08
N CYS A 46 -3.90 -2.32 6.83
CA CYS A 46 -3.62 -1.12 7.59
C CYS A 46 -4.21 -1.21 8.99
N GLU A 47 -3.38 -0.92 10.00
CA GLU A 47 -3.79 -0.80 11.39
C GLU A 47 -3.32 0.56 11.93
N PHE A 48 -4.09 1.13 12.84
CA PHE A 48 -3.67 2.31 13.58
C PHE A 48 -3.06 1.84 14.90
N GLU A 49 -1.76 2.08 15.08
CA GLU A 49 -1.13 1.90 16.39
C GLU A 49 -1.44 3.12 17.26
N ASP A 50 -2.04 2.88 18.43
CA ASP A 50 -2.11 3.89 19.50
C ASP A 50 -0.69 4.08 20.07
N THR A 51 0.02 5.11 19.60
CA THR A 51 1.38 5.43 20.07
C THR A 51 1.40 6.21 21.39
N ASP A 52 0.24 6.54 21.96
CA ASP A 52 0.08 7.28 23.22
C ASP A 52 -0.01 6.37 24.47
N LYS A 53 0.50 5.13 24.38
CA LYS A 53 0.58 4.18 25.51
C LYS A 53 1.99 4.04 26.06
#